data_AF-A0A6I9LM08-F1
#
_entry.id   AF-A0A6I9LM08-F1
#
_cell.length_a   1.000
_cell.length_b   1.000
_cell.length_c   1.000
_cell.angle_alpha   90.00
_cell.angle_beta   90.00
_cell.angle_gamma   90.00
#
_symmetry.space_group_name_H-M   'P 1'
#
loop_
_entity.id
_entity.type
_entity.pdbx_description
1 polymer ?
#
loop_
_entity_poly.entity_id
_entity_poly.type
_entity_poly.pdbx_seq_one_letter_code
_entity_poly.pdbx_strand_id
1 'polypeptide(L)'
;MKSLLLTLLLELVAVLRAQEVPSDDQDVSGIWYTKAIMHNDSLPGDKMPMKAFPMKVTALEGGNLETKITFWRKGHCHDFKILMKKTEEPGKYIACNGRKTVYIEELPVKDHYIFYCEGRHHGKYFSIGKLVGRDSKENPEAMEEFKRFTQRKGLREENIFVPELSDQCVPGND
;
A
#
# COMPACT_ATOMS: atom_id res chain seq x y z
N MET A 1 24.77 75.46 -9.79
CA MET A 1 23.69 74.55 -10.21
C MET A 1 24.09 73.12 -9.89
N LYS A 2 23.26 72.40 -9.11
CA LYS A 2 23.13 70.92 -9.02
C LYS A 2 24.37 70.18 -8.46
N SER A 3 24.45 69.87 -7.16
CA SER A 3 23.78 68.75 -6.46
C SER A 3 23.81 67.44 -7.25
N LEU A 4 24.48 66.41 -6.70
CA LEU A 4 23.81 65.18 -6.22
C LEU A 4 24.86 64.15 -5.76
N LEU A 5 24.92 63.99 -4.43
CA LEU A 5 25.26 62.71 -3.78
C LEU A 5 24.26 61.65 -4.24
N LEU A 6 24.73 60.43 -4.53
CA LEU A 6 23.89 59.25 -4.33
C LEU A 6 24.77 58.00 -4.15
N THR A 7 24.99 57.70 -2.87
CA THR A 7 25.22 56.36 -2.33
C THR A 7 24.11 55.43 -2.79
N LEU A 8 24.43 54.41 -3.58
CA LEU A 8 23.54 53.27 -3.81
C LEU A 8 23.96 52.15 -2.87
N LEU A 9 23.23 52.08 -1.76
CA LEU A 9 23.19 50.97 -0.82
C LEU A 9 22.59 49.72 -1.48
N LEU A 10 23.10 48.57 -1.04
CA LEU A 10 22.54 47.23 -1.13
C LEU A 10 21.01 47.22 -1.12
N GLU A 11 20.39 46.35 -1.93
CA GLU A 11 19.45 45.32 -1.44
C GLU A 11 19.42 44.14 -2.43
N LEU A 12 20.23 43.12 -2.14
CA LEU A 12 20.13 41.82 -2.79
C LEU A 12 19.01 41.04 -2.07
N VAL A 13 17.76 41.29 -2.45
CA VAL A 13 16.64 40.49 -1.96
C VAL A 13 16.73 39.11 -2.63
N ALA A 14 17.36 38.17 -1.94
CA ALA A 14 17.28 36.76 -2.30
C ALA A 14 15.83 36.30 -2.06
N VAL A 15 15.03 36.29 -3.12
CA VAL A 15 13.71 35.67 -3.10
C VAL A 15 13.93 34.16 -2.97
N LEU A 16 13.86 33.63 -1.75
CA LEU A 16 13.63 32.20 -1.56
C LEU A 16 12.23 31.90 -2.11
N ARG A 17 12.16 31.42 -3.35
CA ARG A 17 11.05 30.57 -3.78
C ARG A 17 11.19 29.30 -2.96
N ALA A 18 10.44 29.19 -1.87
CA ALA A 18 10.14 27.88 -1.30
C ALA A 18 9.50 27.08 -2.44
N GLN A 19 10.23 26.08 -2.97
CA GLN A 19 9.57 25.01 -3.70
C GLN A 19 8.68 24.35 -2.66
N GLU A 20 7.38 24.58 -2.76
CA GLU A 20 6.40 23.71 -2.12
C GLU A 20 6.70 22.31 -2.63
N VAL A 21 7.41 21.53 -1.81
CA VAL A 21 7.58 20.10 -2.03
C VAL A 21 6.17 19.56 -2.22
N PRO A 22 5.82 18.99 -3.38
CA PRO A 22 4.51 18.40 -3.54
C PRO A 22 4.31 17.43 -2.38
N SER A 23 3.27 17.65 -1.59
CA SER A 23 2.85 16.69 -0.60
C SER A 23 2.39 15.46 -1.39
N ASP A 24 3.33 14.56 -1.66
CA ASP A 24 3.18 13.32 -2.41
C ASP A 24 2.34 12.27 -1.64
N ASP A 25 1.46 12.74 -0.76
CA ASP A 25 0.47 11.92 -0.05
C ASP A 25 -0.69 11.70 -1.02
N GLN A 26 -0.48 10.78 -1.97
CA GLN A 26 -1.54 10.29 -2.82
C GLN A 26 -2.66 9.70 -1.95
N ASP A 27 -3.90 10.14 -2.16
CA ASP A 27 -5.04 9.68 -1.35
C ASP A 27 -5.40 8.23 -1.68
N VAL A 28 -4.81 7.31 -0.91
CA VAL A 28 -5.07 5.87 -1.00
C VAL A 28 -6.33 5.45 -0.23
N SER A 29 -7.08 6.38 0.37
CA SER A 29 -8.33 6.09 1.08
C SER A 29 -9.37 5.51 0.13
N GLY A 30 -10.28 4.69 0.68
CA GLY A 30 -11.40 4.11 -0.06
C GLY A 30 -11.38 2.58 -0.06
N ILE A 31 -12.14 2.02 -0.99
CA ILE A 31 -12.30 0.57 -1.14
C ILE A 31 -11.32 0.06 -2.19
N TRP A 32 -10.75 -1.11 -1.91
CA TRP A 32 -9.82 -1.80 -2.78
C TRP A 32 -10.17 -3.28 -2.90
N TYR A 33 -10.03 -3.83 -4.10
CA TYR A 33 -10.31 -5.22 -4.43
C TYR A 33 -9.00 -5.95 -4.72
N THR A 34 -8.77 -7.09 -4.06
CA THR A 34 -7.54 -7.87 -4.24
C THR A 34 -7.65 -8.76 -5.47
N LYS A 35 -6.82 -8.51 -6.48
CA LYS A 35 -6.84 -9.22 -7.76
C LYS A 35 -5.84 -10.38 -7.80
N ALA A 36 -4.72 -10.26 -7.09
CA ALA A 36 -3.72 -11.32 -6.95
C ALA A 36 -2.96 -11.16 -5.66
N ILE A 37 -2.39 -12.26 -5.18
CA ILE A 37 -1.58 -12.29 -3.96
C ILE A 37 -0.32 -13.10 -4.23
N MET A 38 0.81 -12.60 -3.73
CA MET A 38 2.09 -13.31 -3.73
C MET A 38 2.60 -13.47 -2.30
N HIS A 39 3.34 -14.54 -2.01
CA HIS A 39 4.01 -14.72 -0.72
C HIS A 39 5.27 -15.58 -0.83
N ASN A 40 6.19 -15.46 0.13
CA ASN A 40 7.47 -16.18 0.14
C ASN A 40 7.42 -17.59 0.77
N ASP A 41 6.30 -18.31 0.63
CA ASP A 41 6.10 -19.68 1.16
C ASP A 41 6.30 -19.88 2.68
N SER A 42 6.43 -18.79 3.44
CA SER A 42 6.51 -18.83 4.90
C SER A 42 5.15 -19.12 5.57
N LEU A 43 4.07 -18.96 4.83
CA LEU A 43 2.71 -19.33 5.23
C LEU A 43 2.37 -20.70 4.61
N PRO A 44 1.96 -21.70 5.40
CA PRO A 44 1.49 -22.96 4.83
C PRO A 44 0.23 -22.72 3.99
N GLY A 45 0.09 -23.44 2.87
CA GLY A 45 -0.91 -23.17 1.84
C GLY A 45 -2.37 -23.23 2.32
N ASP A 46 -2.64 -23.97 3.40
CA ASP A 46 -3.93 -24.04 4.10
C ASP A 46 -4.32 -22.73 4.82
N LYS A 47 -3.38 -21.79 4.94
CA LYS A 47 -3.60 -20.46 5.54
C LYS A 47 -3.74 -19.36 4.50
N MET A 48 -3.64 -19.68 3.21
CA MET A 48 -3.84 -18.70 2.15
C MET A 48 -5.34 -18.51 1.91
N PRO A 49 -5.84 -17.26 1.96
CA PRO A 49 -7.26 -17.02 1.81
C PRO A 49 -7.67 -17.30 0.36
N MET A 50 -8.34 -18.42 0.12
CA MET A 50 -8.93 -18.75 -1.20
C MET A 50 -9.99 -17.73 -1.63
N LYS A 51 -10.58 -17.02 -0.66
CA LYS A 51 -11.55 -15.94 -0.87
C LYS A 51 -10.94 -14.61 -0.45
N ALA A 52 -11.08 -13.59 -1.28
CA ALA A 52 -10.74 -12.21 -0.97
C ALA A 52 -12.00 -11.34 -0.94
N PHE A 53 -12.03 -10.41 0.02
CA PHE A 53 -13.11 -9.45 0.21
C PHE A 53 -12.57 -8.03 0.02
N PRO A 54 -13.43 -7.06 -0.34
CA PRO A 54 -13.03 -5.67 -0.44
C PRO A 54 -12.42 -5.18 0.88
N MET A 55 -11.25 -4.55 0.80
CA MET A 55 -10.61 -3.92 1.95
C MET A 55 -10.88 -2.42 1.95
N LYS A 56 -11.07 -1.83 3.13
CA LYS A 56 -11.28 -0.39 3.29
C LYS A 56 -10.03 0.23 3.90
N VAL A 57 -9.44 1.19 3.20
CA VAL A 57 -8.37 2.05 3.70
C VAL A 57 -8.97 3.38 4.10
N THR A 58 -8.63 3.87 5.29
CA THR A 58 -9.10 5.15 5.81
C THR A 58 -7.89 5.98 6.21
N ALA A 59 -7.72 7.16 5.61
CA ALA A 59 -6.74 8.14 6.09
C ALA A 59 -7.09 8.65 7.48
N LEU A 60 -6.06 8.80 8.30
CA LEU A 60 -6.12 9.32 9.66
C LEU A 60 -5.25 10.56 9.77
N GLU A 61 -5.36 11.25 10.90
CA GLU A 61 -4.51 12.40 11.21
C GLU A 61 -3.01 12.04 11.18
N GLY A 62 -2.20 12.99 10.69
CA GLY A 62 -0.75 12.82 10.55
C GLY A 62 -0.34 11.89 9.41
N GLY A 63 -1.24 11.59 8.46
CA GLY A 63 -0.97 10.74 7.29
C GLY A 63 -0.90 9.24 7.62
N ASN A 64 -1.31 8.84 8.82
CA ASN A 64 -1.48 7.44 9.17
C ASN A 64 -2.68 6.83 8.44
N LEU A 65 -2.71 5.50 8.32
CA LEU A 65 -3.81 4.78 7.67
C LEU A 65 -4.39 3.71 8.60
N GLU A 66 -5.71 3.51 8.57
CA GLU A 66 -6.37 2.30 9.07
C GLU A 66 -6.86 1.47 7.89
N THR A 67 -6.41 0.22 7.80
CA THR A 67 -6.92 -0.74 6.83
C THR A 67 -7.78 -1.79 7.52
N LYS A 68 -9.06 -1.87 7.13
CA LYS A 68 -9.96 -2.95 7.51
C LYS A 68 -9.92 -4.04 6.43
N ILE A 69 -9.57 -5.26 6.82
CA ILE A 69 -9.51 -6.44 5.96
C ILE A 69 -10.42 -7.51 6.56
N THR A 70 -11.19 -8.19 5.73
CA THR A 70 -12.01 -9.33 6.13
C THR A 70 -11.36 -10.62 5.62
N PHE A 71 -11.36 -11.67 6.43
CA PHE A 71 -10.94 -13.01 6.01
C PHE A 71 -12.01 -14.03 6.41
N TRP A 72 -12.22 -15.01 5.54
CA TRP A 72 -13.05 -16.17 5.83
C TRP A 72 -12.16 -17.32 6.29
N ARG A 73 -12.45 -17.89 7.46
CA ARG A 73 -11.68 -19.00 8.02
C ARG A 73 -12.60 -19.91 8.83
N LYS A 74 -12.56 -21.22 8.54
CA LYS A 74 -13.33 -22.26 9.25
C LYS A 74 -14.83 -21.90 9.39
N GLY A 75 -15.48 -21.50 8.31
CA GLY A 75 -16.91 -21.16 8.36
C GLY A 75 -17.22 -19.75 8.87
N HIS A 76 -16.25 -19.00 9.38
CA HIS A 76 -16.50 -17.69 10.00
C HIS A 76 -15.82 -16.53 9.27
N CYS A 77 -16.47 -15.38 9.32
CA CYS A 77 -15.94 -14.10 8.85
C CYS A 77 -15.23 -13.37 9.99
N HIS A 78 -13.99 -12.97 9.77
CA HIS A 78 -13.18 -12.24 10.74
C HIS A 78 -12.71 -10.92 10.15
N ASP A 79 -13.06 -9.82 10.81
CA ASP A 79 -12.58 -8.49 10.47
C ASP A 79 -11.31 -8.17 11.28
N PHE A 80 -10.29 -7.70 10.57
CA PHE A 80 -9.04 -7.23 11.14
C PHE A 80 -8.81 -5.78 10.76
N LYS A 81 -8.53 -4.95 11.76
CA LYS A 81 -8.08 -3.57 11.57
C LYS A 81 -6.58 -3.50 11.76
N ILE A 82 -5.89 -2.91 10.79
CA ILE A 82 -4.45 -2.71 10.80
C ILE A 82 -4.19 -1.22 10.82
N LEU A 83 -3.64 -0.73 11.93
CA LEU A 83 -3.10 0.63 12.01
C LEU A 83 -1.71 0.66 11.38
N MET A 84 -1.54 1.52 10.38
CA MET A 84 -0.32 1.72 9.62
C MET A 84 0.19 3.14 9.91
N LYS A 85 1.32 3.21 10.62
CA LYS A 85 1.94 4.48 11.01
C LYS A 85 2.81 5.01 9.87
N LYS A 86 2.61 6.26 9.48
CA LYS A 86 3.40 6.93 8.43
C LYS A 86 4.88 6.95 8.82
N THR A 87 5.76 6.84 7.82
CA THR A 87 7.20 7.05 7.98
C THR A 87 7.65 8.27 7.16
N GLU A 88 8.93 8.62 7.27
CA GLU A 88 9.53 9.68 6.45
C GLU A 88 9.66 9.27 4.97
N GLU A 89 9.65 7.97 4.67
CA GLU A 89 9.71 7.45 3.31
C GLU A 89 8.28 7.34 2.73
N PRO A 90 7.99 8.00 1.60
CA PRO A 90 6.67 7.94 0.96
C PRO A 90 6.24 6.50 0.64
N GLY A 91 4.95 6.21 0.80
CA GLY A 91 4.39 4.87 0.58
C GLY A 91 4.80 3.82 1.61
N LYS A 92 5.70 4.13 2.55
CA LYS A 92 6.15 3.20 3.60
C LYS A 92 5.51 3.49 4.95
N TYR A 93 5.04 2.42 5.57
CA TYR A 93 4.34 2.43 6.85
C TYR A 93 4.85 1.34 7.79
N ILE A 94 4.66 1.57 9.08
CA ILE A 94 4.95 0.60 10.14
C ILE A 94 3.67 0.13 10.80
N ALA A 95 3.47 -1.19 10.89
CA ALA A 95 2.27 -1.81 11.42
C ALA A 95 2.57 -2.86 12.50
N CYS A 96 1.52 -3.33 13.18
CA CYS A 96 1.56 -4.41 14.18
C CYS A 96 2.63 -4.22 15.27
N ASN A 97 2.65 -3.03 15.89
CA ASN A 97 3.59 -2.64 16.94
C ASN A 97 5.06 -2.68 16.50
N GLY A 98 5.37 -2.19 15.30
CA GLY A 98 6.75 -2.12 14.81
C GLY A 98 7.29 -3.41 14.20
N ARG A 99 6.49 -4.48 14.17
CA ARG A 99 6.96 -5.80 13.70
C ARG A 99 6.86 -5.99 12.19
N LYS A 100 6.08 -5.14 11.51
CA LYS A 100 5.74 -5.25 10.10
C LYS A 100 6.00 -3.92 9.40
N THR A 101 6.62 -3.99 8.24
CA THR A 101 6.75 -2.86 7.32
C THR A 101 5.79 -3.09 6.17
N VAL A 102 5.02 -2.07 5.84
CA VAL A 102 4.05 -2.09 4.73
C VAL A 102 4.46 -1.04 3.71
N TYR A 103 4.45 -1.41 2.44
CA TYR A 103 4.70 -0.55 1.31
C TYR A 103 3.43 -0.51 0.45
N ILE A 104 3.02 0.69 0.07
CA ILE A 104 1.94 0.94 -0.88
C ILE A 104 2.59 1.55 -2.11
N GLU A 105 2.69 0.76 -3.18
CA GLU A 105 3.37 1.14 -4.41
C GLU A 105 2.33 1.32 -5.53
N GLU A 106 2.26 2.52 -6.12
CA GLU A 106 1.44 2.75 -7.32
C GLU A 106 2.02 2.01 -8.52
N LEU A 107 1.14 1.42 -9.34
CA LEU A 107 1.53 0.83 -10.62
C LEU A 107 1.39 1.85 -11.76
N PRO A 108 2.12 1.68 -12.88
CA PRO A 108 1.90 2.46 -14.10
C PRO A 108 0.56 2.13 -14.80
N VAL A 109 -0.37 1.49 -14.09
CA VAL A 109 -1.72 1.16 -14.52
C VAL A 109 -2.68 1.89 -13.60
N LYS A 110 -3.47 2.80 -14.16
CA LYS A 110 -4.38 3.67 -13.41
C LYS A 110 -5.22 2.87 -12.41
N ASP A 111 -5.38 3.40 -11.20
CA ASP A 111 -6.22 2.84 -10.15
C ASP A 111 -5.75 1.46 -9.62
N HIS A 112 -4.50 1.05 -9.90
CA HIS A 112 -3.91 -0.21 -9.44
C HIS A 112 -2.64 0.02 -8.61
N TYR A 113 -2.54 -0.71 -7.51
CA TYR A 113 -1.45 -0.58 -6.54
C TYR A 113 -0.99 -1.96 -6.09
N ILE A 114 0.19 -2.01 -5.51
CA ILE A 114 0.70 -3.14 -4.78
C ILE A 114 0.76 -2.79 -3.30
N PHE A 115 0.07 -3.58 -2.47
CA PHE A 115 0.19 -3.53 -1.03
C PHE A 115 1.13 -4.65 -0.60
N TYR A 116 2.38 -4.32 -0.27
CA TYR A 116 3.42 -5.26 0.10
C TYR A 116 3.73 -5.16 1.60
N CYS A 117 3.74 -6.28 2.31
CA CYS A 117 4.01 -6.34 3.73
C CYS A 117 5.11 -7.35 4.01
N GLU A 118 6.09 -6.97 4.82
CA GLU A 118 7.19 -7.84 5.24
C GLU A 118 7.50 -7.70 6.73
N GLY A 119 8.24 -8.67 7.25
CA GLY A 119 8.73 -8.63 8.62
C GLY A 119 9.00 -10.03 9.14
N ARG A 120 8.83 -10.23 10.46
CA ARG A 120 9.03 -11.55 11.08
C ARG A 120 7.72 -12.07 11.69
N HIS A 121 7.51 -13.38 11.59
CA HIS A 121 6.42 -14.11 12.23
C HIS A 121 6.99 -15.40 12.81
N HIS A 122 6.91 -15.58 14.14
CA HIS A 122 7.51 -16.71 14.86
C HIS A 122 8.99 -16.96 14.49
N GLY A 123 9.79 -15.89 14.43
CA GLY A 123 11.22 -15.95 14.11
C GLY A 123 11.56 -16.07 12.62
N LYS A 124 10.62 -16.53 11.79
CA LYS A 124 10.77 -16.66 10.33
C LYS A 124 10.45 -15.35 9.63
N TYR A 125 11.22 -15.02 8.60
CA TYR A 125 10.91 -13.91 7.71
C TYR A 125 9.69 -14.28 6.87
N PHE A 126 8.73 -13.36 6.76
CA PHE A 126 7.53 -13.54 5.95
C PHE A 126 7.37 -12.30 5.08
N SER A 127 6.88 -12.49 3.86
CA SER A 127 6.44 -11.40 3.00
C SER A 127 5.19 -11.80 2.23
N ILE A 128 4.31 -10.83 2.04
CA ILE A 128 3.05 -10.97 1.30
C ILE A 128 2.81 -9.70 0.49
N GLY A 129 2.53 -9.86 -0.80
CA GLY A 129 2.13 -8.77 -1.69
C GLY A 129 0.72 -8.98 -2.19
N LYS A 130 -0.04 -7.90 -2.35
CA LYS A 130 -1.37 -7.93 -2.97
C LYS A 130 -1.41 -6.96 -4.13
N LEU A 131 -1.75 -7.44 -5.32
CA LEU A 131 -2.22 -6.58 -6.41
C LEU A 131 -3.65 -6.15 -6.08
N VAL A 132 -3.89 -4.86 -6.04
CA VAL A 132 -5.19 -4.30 -5.68
C VAL A 132 -5.62 -3.26 -6.70
N GLY A 133 -6.93 -3.12 -6.90
CA GLY A 133 -7.47 -2.02 -7.71
C GLY A 133 -8.78 -1.48 -7.15
N ARG A 134 -9.23 -0.35 -7.70
CA ARG A 134 -10.46 0.34 -7.27
C ARG A 134 -11.76 -0.39 -7.62
N ASP A 135 -11.70 -1.37 -8.53
CA ASP A 135 -12.83 -2.23 -8.89
C ASP A 135 -12.44 -3.73 -8.87
N SER A 136 -13.42 -4.60 -9.04
CA SER A 136 -13.24 -6.06 -9.08
C SER A 136 -12.82 -6.59 -10.45
N LYS A 137 -12.75 -5.77 -11.50
CA LYS A 137 -12.52 -6.25 -12.88
C LYS A 137 -11.09 -6.72 -13.07
N GLU A 138 -10.88 -7.77 -13.83
CA GLU A 138 -9.52 -8.19 -14.17
C GLU A 138 -8.80 -7.13 -15.00
N ASN A 139 -7.49 -7.01 -14.80
CA ASN A 139 -6.63 -6.12 -15.57
C ASN A 139 -5.32 -6.85 -15.90
N PRO A 140 -5.16 -7.37 -17.13
CA PRO A 140 -3.96 -8.12 -17.54
C PRO A 140 -2.66 -7.31 -17.48
N GLU A 141 -2.72 -6.00 -17.74
CA GLU A 141 -1.56 -5.11 -17.66
C GLU A 141 -1.07 -4.97 -16.22
N ALA A 142 -1.99 -4.74 -15.29
CA ALA A 142 -1.66 -4.68 -13.86
C ALA A 142 -1.14 -6.02 -13.32
N MET A 143 -1.65 -7.15 -13.84
CA MET A 143 -1.14 -8.48 -13.52
C MET A 143 0.32 -8.66 -13.99
N GLU A 144 0.64 -8.20 -15.20
CA GLU A 144 2.00 -8.27 -15.74
C GLU A 144 2.98 -7.42 -14.91
N GLU A 145 2.59 -6.21 -14.51
CA GLU A 145 3.37 -5.39 -13.57
C GLU A 145 3.57 -6.07 -12.22
N PHE A 146 2.54 -6.76 -11.71
CA PHE A 146 2.64 -7.52 -10.47
C PHE A 146 3.59 -8.72 -10.56
N LYS A 147 3.64 -9.41 -11.71
CA LYS A 147 4.63 -10.46 -11.96
C LYS A 147 6.04 -9.92 -11.97
N ARG A 148 6.29 -8.79 -12.64
CA ARG A 148 7.60 -8.10 -12.62
C ARG A 148 8.00 -7.69 -11.21
N PHE A 149 7.05 -7.17 -10.44
CA PHE A 149 7.28 -6.86 -9.03
C PHE A 149 7.66 -8.12 -8.22
N THR A 150 6.95 -9.22 -8.41
CA THR A 150 7.21 -10.49 -7.72
C THR A 150 8.62 -11.01 -8.03
N GLN A 151 9.04 -10.96 -9.30
CA GLN A 151 10.40 -11.29 -9.73
C GLN A 151 11.46 -10.38 -9.10
N ARG A 152 11.21 -9.06 -9.03
CA ARG A 152 12.10 -8.10 -8.34
C ARG A 152 12.26 -8.38 -6.84
N LYS A 153 11.26 -9.00 -6.21
CA LYS A 153 11.33 -9.48 -4.81
C LYS A 153 12.00 -10.86 -4.68
N GLY A 154 12.50 -11.44 -5.78
CA GLY A 154 13.17 -12.74 -5.80
C GLY A 154 12.23 -13.94 -5.71
N LEU A 155 10.93 -13.73 -5.98
CA LEU A 155 9.91 -14.78 -5.98
C LEU A 155 9.53 -15.17 -7.40
N ARG A 156 9.01 -16.39 -7.56
CA ARG A 156 8.60 -16.94 -8.87
C ARG A 156 7.11 -16.67 -9.10
N GLU A 157 6.67 -16.72 -10.34
CA GLU A 157 5.24 -16.59 -10.67
C GLU A 157 4.39 -17.68 -10.02
N GLU A 158 4.97 -18.86 -9.76
CA GLU A 158 4.35 -19.95 -9.00
C GLU A 158 3.95 -19.55 -7.58
N ASN A 159 4.55 -18.50 -7.02
CA ASN A 159 4.20 -17.96 -5.71
C ASN A 159 2.99 -17.00 -5.76
N ILE A 160 2.45 -16.73 -6.95
CA ILE A 160 1.28 -15.89 -7.18
C ILE A 160 0.04 -16.77 -7.27
N PHE A 161 -1.03 -16.37 -6.59
CA PHE A 161 -2.35 -16.97 -6.76
C PHE A 161 -3.42 -15.88 -6.87
N VAL A 162 -4.50 -16.22 -7.56
CA VAL A 162 -5.67 -15.37 -7.75
C VAL A 162 -6.77 -15.89 -6.83
N PRO A 163 -7.21 -15.11 -5.82
CA PRO A 163 -8.31 -15.50 -4.95
C PRO A 163 -9.67 -15.34 -5.65
N GLU A 164 -10.67 -16.07 -5.19
CA GLU A 164 -12.07 -15.82 -5.54
C GLU A 164 -12.52 -14.50 -4.87
N LEU A 165 -12.94 -13.53 -5.68
CA LEU A 165 -13.46 -12.26 -5.18
C LEU A 165 -14.94 -12.41 -4.78
N SER A 166 -15.27 -11.99 -3.56
CA SER A 166 -16.65 -11.91 -3.08
C SER A 166 -16.91 -10.54 -2.45
N ASP A 167 -18.00 -9.90 -2.81
CA ASP A 167 -18.37 -8.57 -2.27
C ASP A 167 -18.70 -8.61 -0.78
N GLN A 168 -19.22 -9.74 -0.30
CA GLN A 168 -19.60 -9.94 1.10
C GLN A 168 -19.05 -11.25 1.63
N CYS A 169 -18.68 -11.25 2.91
CA CYS A 169 -18.35 -12.46 3.63
C CYS A 169 -19.61 -13.00 4.31
N VAL A 170 -20.01 -14.21 3.92
CA VAL A 170 -21.14 -14.93 4.52
C VAL A 170 -20.59 -16.09 5.35
N PRO A 171 -20.96 -16.22 6.63
CA PRO A 171 -20.63 -17.40 7.43
C PRO A 171 -21.16 -18.68 6.78
N GLY A 172 -20.45 -19.79 6.92
CA GLY A 172 -20.97 -21.09 6.51
C GLY A 172 -22.17 -21.46 7.37
N ASN A 173 -23.19 -22.08 6.75
CA ASN A 173 -24.22 -22.78 7.51
C ASN A 173 -23.63 -24.15 7.87
N ASP A 174 -23.52 -24.46 9.15
CA ASP A 174 -23.19 -25.81 9.65
C ASP A 174 -24.33 -26.80 9.35
#